data_AF-A0AA90QRG9-F1
#
_entry.id   AF-A0AA90QRG9-F1
#
_cell.length_a   1.000
_cell.length_b   1.000
_cell.length_c   1.000
_cell.angle_alpha   90.00
_cell.angle_beta   90.00
_cell.angle_gamma   90.00
#
_symmetry.space_group_name_H-M   'P 1'
#
loop_
_entity.id
_entity.type
_entity.pdbx_description
1 polymer ?
#
loop_
_entity_poly.entity_id
_entity_poly.type
_entity_poly.pdbx_seq_one_letter_code
_entity_poly.pdbx_strand_id
1 'polypeptide(L)'
;MLLSIALLSTAIARAEAPMSKWLVAQVAKNLGKTQAEIRESVTEKNCNGMIAAMEGCHYVKLVAREIRMNAQYGRLEKRLAEAKDREKLAKTQRAWIAFRYATCEYESRSHEGGRLYGMEESGCNSSMTEERIKTLRDYADCEGDDC
;
A
#
# COMPACT_ATOMS: atom_id res chain seq x y z
N MET A 1 20.44 45.47 7.13
CA MET A 1 20.82 44.16 6.57
C MET A 1 20.08 43.08 7.33
N LEU A 2 18.87 42.71 6.86
CA LEU A 2 18.11 41.58 7.39
C LEU A 2 18.38 40.40 6.44
N LEU A 3 19.17 39.43 6.87
CA LEU A 3 19.35 38.18 6.12
C LEU A 3 18.14 37.27 6.38
N SER A 4 17.27 37.17 5.38
CA SER A 4 16.27 36.11 5.27
C SER A 4 16.97 34.77 5.03
N ILE A 5 16.96 33.90 6.03
CA ILE A 5 17.36 32.49 5.86
C ILE A 5 16.15 31.76 5.30
N ALA A 6 16.23 31.42 4.01
CA ALA A 6 15.29 30.51 3.37
C ALA A 6 15.43 29.11 3.98
N LEU A 7 14.38 28.62 4.62
CA LEU A 7 14.26 27.21 5.02
C LEU A 7 14.12 26.37 3.75
N LEU A 8 15.23 25.81 3.29
CA LEU A 8 15.22 24.67 2.36
C LEU A 8 14.56 23.49 3.10
N SER A 9 13.24 23.35 2.93
CA SER A 9 12.53 22.14 3.30
C SER A 9 12.98 21.03 2.36
N THR A 10 14.04 20.32 2.72
CA THR A 10 14.32 19.02 2.12
C THR A 10 13.20 18.10 2.59
N ALA A 11 12.13 18.01 1.80
CA ALA A 11 11.26 16.85 1.82
C ALA A 11 12.11 15.65 1.36
N ILE A 12 12.94 15.14 2.27
CA ILE A 12 13.52 13.81 2.17
C ILE A 12 12.31 12.91 2.02
N ALA A 13 12.17 12.28 0.85
CA ALA A 13 11.20 11.24 0.60
C ALA A 13 11.20 10.35 1.84
N ARG A 14 10.10 10.41 2.61
CA ARG A 14 10.05 9.82 3.94
C ARG A 14 10.38 8.35 3.74
N ALA A 15 11.57 7.90 4.17
CA ALA A 15 11.90 6.48 4.16
C ALA A 15 10.71 5.78 4.84
N GLU A 16 10.04 4.89 4.10
CA GLU A 16 8.87 4.20 4.63
C GLU A 16 9.24 3.61 5.99
N ALA A 17 8.46 3.91 7.02
CA ALA A 17 8.75 3.39 8.35
C ALA A 17 8.85 1.86 8.28
N PRO A 18 9.84 1.26 8.97
CA PRO A 18 10.07 -0.18 8.91
C PRO A 18 8.79 -0.95 9.29
N MET A 19 8.55 -2.06 8.58
CA MET A 19 7.39 -2.91 8.86
C MET A 19 7.38 -3.38 10.31
N SER A 20 6.22 -3.33 10.96
CA SER A 20 6.05 -3.85 12.32
C SER A 20 6.27 -5.37 12.35
N LYS A 21 6.62 -5.91 13.53
CA LYS A 21 6.81 -7.37 13.73
C LYS A 21 5.59 -8.17 13.26
N TRP A 22 4.38 -7.70 13.57
CA TRP A 22 3.13 -8.31 13.12
C TRP A 22 3.05 -8.34 11.59
N LEU A 23 3.35 -7.23 10.93
CA LEU A 23 3.25 -7.13 9.48
C LEU A 23 4.27 -8.03 8.78
N VAL A 24 5.51 -8.06 9.27
CA VAL A 24 6.54 -8.99 8.77
C VAL A 24 6.07 -10.44 8.87
N ALA A 25 5.45 -10.83 9.99
CA ALA A 25 4.93 -12.18 10.15
C ALA A 25 3.78 -12.51 9.19
N GLN A 26 2.86 -11.57 8.96
CA GLN A 26 1.75 -11.77 8.01
C GLN A 26 2.24 -11.86 6.56
N VAL A 27 3.17 -11.00 6.16
CA VAL A 27 3.76 -11.01 4.82
C VAL A 27 4.54 -12.31 4.60
N ALA A 28 5.35 -12.73 5.58
CA ALA A 28 6.08 -13.99 5.54
C ALA A 28 5.14 -15.19 5.32
N LYS A 29 4.04 -15.25 6.10
CA LYS A 29 3.02 -16.27 5.94
C LYS A 29 2.35 -16.24 4.56
N ASN A 30 1.99 -15.05 4.07
CA ASN A 30 1.31 -14.87 2.80
C ASN A 30 2.19 -15.31 1.61
N LEU A 31 3.50 -15.05 1.69
CA LEU A 31 4.46 -15.36 0.64
C LEU A 31 5.14 -16.73 0.79
N GLY A 32 4.81 -17.51 1.82
CA GLY A 32 5.49 -18.79 2.10
C GLY A 32 6.99 -18.63 2.39
N LYS A 33 7.40 -17.50 2.96
CA LYS A 33 8.78 -17.14 3.28
C LYS A 33 9.01 -17.06 4.78
N THR A 34 10.26 -17.09 5.21
CA THR A 34 10.66 -16.78 6.59
C THR A 34 10.62 -15.27 6.85
N GLN A 35 10.45 -14.89 8.12
CA GLN A 35 10.54 -13.48 8.50
C GLN A 35 11.93 -12.86 8.21
N ALA A 36 12.99 -13.67 8.20
CA ALA A 36 14.33 -13.21 7.87
C ALA A 36 14.42 -12.82 6.39
N GLU A 37 13.93 -13.68 5.49
CA GLU A 37 13.86 -13.38 4.05
C GLU A 37 13.02 -12.13 3.76
N ILE A 38 11.90 -11.93 4.46
CA ILE A 38 11.09 -10.71 4.30
C ILE A 38 11.88 -9.46 4.71
N ARG A 39 12.60 -9.51 5.85
CA ARG A 39 13.42 -8.37 6.31
C ARG A 39 14.56 -8.08 5.34
N GLU A 40 15.21 -9.12 4.82
CA GLU A 40 16.26 -8.98 3.81
C GLU A 40 15.74 -8.35 2.52
N SER A 41 14.58 -8.81 2.05
CA SER A 41 13.96 -8.36 0.79
C SER A 41 13.67 -6.85 0.77
N VAL A 42 13.45 -6.23 1.93
CA VAL A 42 13.11 -4.79 2.06
C VAL A 42 14.27 -3.92 2.55
N THR A 43 15.50 -4.42 2.51
CA THR A 43 16.69 -3.60 2.79
C THR A 43 16.87 -2.52 1.73
N GLU A 44 17.52 -1.40 2.09
CA GLU A 44 17.81 -0.30 1.16
C GLU A 44 18.51 -0.79 -0.11
N LYS A 45 19.50 -1.67 0.03
CA LYS A 45 20.20 -2.30 -1.10
C LYS A 45 19.26 -3.05 -2.03
N ASN A 46 18.28 -3.77 -1.50
CA ASN A 46 17.35 -4.54 -2.32
C ASN A 46 16.23 -3.66 -2.90
N CYS A 47 15.93 -2.51 -2.30
CA CYS A 47 14.91 -1.59 -2.81
C CYS A 47 15.47 -0.49 -3.74
N ASN A 48 16.78 -0.27 -3.78
CA ASN A 48 17.43 0.76 -4.61
C ASN A 48 18.57 0.20 -5.49
N GLY A 49 18.70 -1.14 -5.56
CA GLY A 49 19.80 -1.83 -6.21
C GLY A 49 19.47 -2.34 -7.62
N MET A 50 19.86 -3.59 -7.89
CA MET A 50 19.56 -4.22 -9.18
C MET A 50 18.06 -4.39 -9.39
N ILE A 51 17.58 -4.23 -10.63
CA ILE A 51 16.16 -4.32 -11.01
C ILE A 51 15.47 -5.56 -10.43
N ALA A 52 16.08 -6.74 -10.54
CA ALA A 52 15.50 -7.98 -10.01
C ALA A 52 15.32 -7.96 -8.48
N ALA A 53 16.24 -7.33 -7.74
CA ALA A 53 16.10 -7.17 -6.29
C ALA A 53 15.00 -6.14 -5.96
N MET A 54 14.96 -5.06 -6.73
CA MET A 54 13.94 -4.00 -6.63
C MET A 54 12.52 -4.53 -6.84
N GLU A 55 12.32 -5.35 -7.88
CA GLU A 55 11.04 -6.04 -8.15
C GLU A 55 10.60 -6.84 -6.92
N GLY A 56 11.51 -7.62 -6.33
CA GLY A 56 11.26 -8.36 -5.10
C GLY A 56 10.89 -7.46 -3.91
N CYS A 57 11.63 -6.38 -3.69
CA CYS A 57 11.31 -5.41 -2.64
C CYS A 57 9.91 -4.79 -2.86
N HIS A 58 9.61 -4.31 -4.06
CA HIS A 58 8.35 -3.64 -4.39
C HIS A 58 7.18 -4.59 -4.22
N TYR A 59 7.32 -5.84 -4.64
CA TYR A 59 6.30 -6.87 -4.44
C TYR A 59 6.03 -7.14 -2.96
N VAL A 60 7.08 -7.31 -2.14
CA VAL A 60 6.93 -7.50 -0.68
C VAL A 60 6.23 -6.29 -0.03
N LYS A 61 6.57 -5.07 -0.46
CA LYS A 61 5.92 -3.85 0.04
C LYS A 61 4.46 -3.74 -0.39
N LEU A 62 4.11 -4.14 -1.62
CA LEU A 62 2.73 -4.19 -2.09
C LEU A 62 1.90 -5.15 -1.23
N VAL A 63 2.38 -6.38 -1.02
CA VAL A 63 1.71 -7.38 -0.17
C VAL A 63 1.51 -6.84 1.25
N ALA A 64 2.51 -6.15 1.80
CA ALA A 64 2.40 -5.52 3.11
C ALA A 64 1.30 -4.44 3.16
N ARG A 65 1.15 -3.66 2.10
CA ARG A 65 0.07 -2.65 1.97
C ARG A 65 -1.30 -3.30 1.85
N GLU A 66 -1.44 -4.36 1.07
CA GLU A 66 -2.70 -5.09 0.95
C GLU A 66 -3.12 -5.70 2.29
N ILE A 67 -2.18 -6.26 3.05
CA ILE A 67 -2.45 -6.76 4.40
C ILE A 67 -2.91 -5.62 5.34
N ARG A 68 -2.27 -4.44 5.28
CA ARG A 68 -2.70 -3.26 6.06
C ARG A 68 -4.09 -2.77 5.65
N MET A 69 -4.39 -2.74 4.35
CA MET A 69 -5.70 -2.38 3.82
C MET A 69 -6.78 -3.34 4.32
N ASN A 70 -6.55 -4.66 4.20
CA ASN A 70 -7.48 -5.67 4.69
C ASN A 70 -7.69 -5.56 6.21
N ALA A 71 -6.64 -5.25 6.97
CA ALA A 71 -6.77 -5.02 8.40
C ALA A 71 -7.58 -3.75 8.73
N GLN A 72 -7.43 -2.66 7.96
CA GLN A 72 -8.24 -1.45 8.13
C GLN A 72 -9.70 -1.68 7.71
N TYR A 73 -9.94 -2.37 6.60
CA TYR A 73 -11.26 -2.81 6.17
C TYR A 73 -11.96 -3.60 7.29
N GLY A 74 -11.29 -4.60 7.86
CA GLY A 74 -11.86 -5.41 8.94
C GLY A 74 -12.11 -4.63 10.24
N ARG A 75 -11.38 -3.54 10.49
CA ARG A 75 -11.68 -2.62 11.61
C ARG A 75 -12.98 -1.86 11.35
N LEU A 76 -13.14 -1.28 10.15
CA LEU A 76 -14.34 -0.56 9.77
C LEU A 76 -15.56 -1.49 9.76
N GLU A 77 -15.44 -2.67 9.16
CA GLU A 77 -16.52 -3.66 9.10
C GLU A 77 -17.05 -4.04 10.50
N LYS A 78 -16.16 -4.19 11.49
CA LYS A 78 -16.54 -4.50 12.89
C LYS A 78 -17.27 -3.36 13.59
N ARG A 79 -17.10 -2.11 13.15
CA ARG A 79 -17.82 -0.96 13.72
C ARG A 79 -19.24 -0.83 13.19
N LEU A 80 -19.50 -1.32 11.98
CA LEU A 80 -20.81 -1.25 11.36
C LEU A 80 -21.78 -2.24 12.03
N ALA A 81 -22.79 -1.72 12.73
CA ALA A 81 -23.79 -2.53 13.43
C ALA A 81 -24.68 -3.33 12.45
N GLU A 82 -25.13 -2.66 11.40
CA GLU A 82 -26.10 -3.20 10.46
C GLU A 82 -25.46 -4.08 9.38
N ALA A 83 -26.05 -5.25 9.11
CA ALA A 83 -25.56 -6.17 8.09
C ALA A 83 -25.58 -5.57 6.68
N LYS A 84 -26.62 -4.78 6.37
CA LYS A 84 -26.76 -4.08 5.09
C LYS A 84 -25.59 -3.11 4.82
N ASP A 85 -25.03 -2.48 5.86
CA ASP A 85 -23.97 -1.50 5.69
C ASP A 85 -22.61 -2.19 5.54
N ARG A 86 -22.40 -3.34 6.21
CA ARG A 86 -21.27 -4.23 5.91
C ARG A 86 -21.31 -4.74 4.47
N GLU A 87 -22.49 -5.10 3.97
CA GLU A 87 -22.66 -5.54 2.57
C GLU A 87 -22.34 -4.41 1.58
N LYS A 88 -22.82 -3.18 1.83
CA LYS A 88 -22.47 -2.00 1.03
C LYS A 88 -20.96 -1.77 1.05
N LEU A 89 -20.32 -1.80 2.22
CA LEU A 89 -18.88 -1.65 2.35
C LEU A 89 -18.13 -2.71 1.52
N ALA A 90 -18.53 -3.98 1.63
CA ALA A 90 -17.95 -5.08 0.86
C ALA A 90 -18.11 -4.86 -0.66
N LYS A 91 -19.27 -4.36 -1.11
CA LYS A 91 -19.51 -4.00 -2.52
C LYS A 91 -18.58 -2.86 -2.96
N THR A 92 -18.43 -1.80 -2.16
CA THR A 92 -17.50 -0.70 -2.49
C THR A 92 -16.06 -1.19 -2.60
N GLN A 93 -15.64 -2.09 -1.69
CA GLN A 93 -14.27 -2.60 -1.67
C GLN A 93 -13.98 -3.46 -2.91
N ARG A 94 -14.90 -4.36 -3.29
CA ARG A 94 -14.76 -5.16 -4.53
C ARG A 94 -14.71 -4.29 -5.78
N ALA A 95 -15.58 -3.28 -5.87
CA ALA A 95 -15.58 -2.35 -6.99
C ALA A 95 -14.26 -1.56 -7.06
N TRP A 96 -13.75 -1.08 -5.92
CA TRP A 96 -12.48 -0.39 -5.84
C TRP A 96 -11.30 -1.29 -6.25
N ILE A 97 -11.28 -2.57 -5.86
CA ILE A 97 -10.24 -3.53 -6.29
C ILE A 97 -10.24 -3.68 -7.81
N ALA A 98 -11.42 -3.85 -8.43
CA ALA A 98 -11.53 -3.96 -9.88
C ALA A 98 -11.08 -2.67 -10.59
N PHE A 99 -11.47 -1.51 -10.04
CA PHE A 99 -11.02 -0.21 -10.53
C PHE A 99 -9.50 -0.05 -10.44
N ARG A 100 -8.89 -0.40 -9.31
CA ARG A 100 -7.42 -0.38 -9.13
C ARG A 100 -6.72 -1.21 -10.19
N TYR A 101 -7.16 -2.45 -10.40
CA TYR A 101 -6.53 -3.32 -11.41
C TYR A 101 -6.63 -2.74 -12.82
N ALA A 102 -7.82 -2.30 -13.24
CA ALA A 102 -8.01 -1.70 -14.56
C ALA A 102 -7.17 -0.42 -14.75
N THR A 103 -7.07 0.41 -13.71
CA THR A 103 -6.24 1.63 -13.73
C THR A 103 -4.76 1.29 -13.85
N CYS A 104 -4.25 0.36 -13.04
CA CYS A 104 -2.82 0.04 -13.05
C CYS A 104 -2.37 -0.72 -14.31
N GLU A 105 -3.25 -1.52 -14.91
CA GLU A 105 -3.04 -2.08 -16.25
C GLU A 105 -2.94 -0.94 -17.28
N TYR A 106 -3.89 0.00 -17.27
CA TYR A 106 -3.86 1.14 -18.19
C TYR A 106 -2.64 2.06 -18.00
N GLU A 107 -2.25 2.38 -16.76
CA GLU A 107 -1.11 3.26 -16.48
C GLU A 107 0.23 2.62 -16.89
N SER A 108 0.35 1.30 -16.76
CA SER A 108 1.54 0.57 -17.15
C SER A 108 1.62 0.21 -18.65
N ARG A 109 0.59 0.55 -19.45
CA ARG A 109 0.48 0.19 -20.89
C ARG A 109 1.71 0.53 -21.74
N SER A 110 2.39 1.65 -21.46
CA SER A 110 3.57 2.08 -22.21
C SER A 110 4.79 1.16 -22.02
N HIS A 111 4.73 0.26 -21.04
CA HIS A 111 5.78 -0.67 -20.68
C HIS A 111 5.41 -2.13 -20.97
N GLU A 112 4.24 -2.39 -21.57
CA GLU A 112 3.78 -3.74 -21.93
C GLU A 112 4.86 -4.55 -22.67
N GLY A 113 5.04 -5.81 -22.26
CA GLY A 113 6.08 -6.71 -22.79
C GLY A 113 7.52 -6.36 -22.39
N GLY A 114 7.72 -5.25 -21.69
CA GLY A 114 9.02 -4.78 -21.20
C GLY A 114 9.30 -5.17 -19.75
N ARG A 115 10.59 -5.08 -19.36
CA ARG A 115 11.04 -5.37 -17.99
C ARG A 115 10.55 -4.37 -16.93
N LEU A 116 9.99 -3.23 -17.33
CA LEU A 116 9.48 -2.23 -16.40
C LEU A 116 7.99 -2.40 -16.08
N TYR A 117 7.25 -3.19 -16.88
CA TYR A 117 5.80 -3.35 -16.71
C TYR A 117 5.42 -3.72 -15.27
N GLY A 118 6.03 -4.77 -14.72
CA GLY A 118 5.71 -5.24 -13.37
C GLY A 118 6.06 -4.24 -12.27
N MET A 119 7.13 -3.46 -12.45
CA MET A 119 7.51 -2.42 -11.48
C MET A 119 6.53 -1.23 -11.50
N GLU A 120 6.14 -0.77 -12.68
CA GLU A 120 5.17 0.32 -12.85
C GLU A 120 3.78 -0.10 -12.34
N GLU A 121 3.32 -1.29 -12.73
CA GLU A 121 2.04 -1.85 -12.32
C GLU A 121 1.99 -2.07 -10.79
N SER A 122 3.04 -2.64 -10.19
CA SER A 122 3.13 -2.79 -8.73
C SER A 122 3.20 -1.44 -8.00
N GLY A 123 3.88 -0.45 -8.60
CA GLY A 123 3.98 0.92 -8.08
C GLY A 123 2.61 1.60 -8.02
N CYS A 124 1.84 1.55 -9.11
CA CYS A 124 0.47 2.03 -9.15
C CYS A 124 -0.40 1.32 -8.09
N ASN A 125 -0.38 -0.01 -8.06
CA ASN A 125 -1.16 -0.80 -7.10
C ASN A 125 -0.84 -0.39 -5.66
N SER A 126 0.44 -0.17 -5.36
CA SER A 126 0.91 0.25 -4.05
C SER A 126 0.38 1.63 -3.65
N SER A 127 0.48 2.62 -4.55
CA SER A 127 0.00 3.99 -4.29
C SER A 127 -1.50 4.05 -4.07
N MET A 128 -2.29 3.45 -4.95
CA MET A 128 -3.75 3.41 -4.80
C MET A 128 -4.19 2.67 -3.52
N THR A 129 -3.46 1.62 -3.13
CA THR A 129 -3.74 0.89 -1.89
C THR A 129 -3.49 1.75 -0.64
N GLU A 130 -2.47 2.60 -0.65
CA GLU A 130 -2.21 3.57 0.42
C GLU A 130 -3.35 4.59 0.55
N GLU A 131 -3.82 5.12 -0.57
CA GLU A 131 -4.98 6.03 -0.60
C GLU A 131 -6.23 5.35 -0.05
N ARG A 132 -6.47 4.09 -0.43
CA ARG A 132 -7.62 3.33 0.08
C ARG A 132 -7.53 3.07 1.58
N ILE A 133 -6.34 2.79 2.11
CA ILE A 133 -6.13 2.70 3.57
C ILE A 133 -6.57 3.99 4.24
N LYS A 134 -6.22 5.16 3.67
CA LYS A 134 -6.66 6.45 4.18
C LYS A 134 -8.19 6.59 4.13
N THR A 135 -8.82 6.31 2.99
CA THR A 135 -10.28 6.34 2.87
C THR A 135 -10.98 5.45 3.89
N LEU A 136 -10.53 4.20 4.06
CA LEU A 136 -11.10 3.27 5.05
C LEU A 136 -10.83 3.70 6.50
N ARG A 137 -9.79 4.49 6.74
CA ARG A 137 -9.54 5.12 8.04
C ARG A 137 -10.48 6.29 8.26
N ASP A 138 -10.65 7.16 7.29
CA ASP A 138 -11.55 8.31 7.38
C ASP A 138 -13.01 7.84 7.62
N TYR A 139 -13.45 6.76 6.96
CA TYR A 139 -14.75 6.14 7.26
C TYR A 139 -14.83 5.54 8.67
N ALA A 140 -13.72 4.98 9.17
CA ALA A 140 -13.70 4.45 10.52
C ALA A 140 -13.74 5.59 11.53
N ASP A 141 -12.97 6.65 11.35
CA ASP A 141 -12.87 7.75 12.32
C ASP A 141 -14.08 8.70 12.26
N CYS A 142 -15.02 8.49 11.33
CA CYS A 142 -16.27 9.23 11.25
C CYS A 142 -17.18 8.88 12.45
N GLU A 143 -17.43 9.87 13.31
CA GLU A 143 -18.30 9.80 14.48
C GLU A 143 -19.48 10.76 14.27
N GLY A 144 -20.55 10.30 13.63
CA GLY A 144 -21.76 11.09 13.38
C GLY A 144 -22.74 10.43 12.41
N ASP A 145 -23.92 11.03 12.24
CA ASP A 145 -24.96 10.57 11.31
C ASP A 145 -24.67 10.96 9.84
N ASP A 146 -23.68 11.83 9.61
CA ASP A 146 -23.29 12.36 8.29
C ASP A 146 -22.18 11.53 7.60
N CYS A 147 -22.03 10.27 8.02
CA CYS A 147 -21.28 9.23 7.31
C CYS A 147 -22.23 8.45 6.37
#